data_AF-A0A350YGN0-F1
#
_entry.id   AF-A0A350YGN0-F1
#
_cell.length_a   1.000
_cell.length_b   1.000
_cell.length_c   1.000
_cell.angle_alpha   90.00
_cell.angle_beta   90.00
_cell.angle_gamma   90.00
#
_symmetry.space_group_name_H-M   'P 1'
#
loop_
_entity.id
_entity.type
_entity.pdbx_description
1 polymer ?
#
loop_
_entity_poly.entity_id
_entity_poly.type
_entity_poly.pdbx_seq_one_letter_code
_entity_poly.pdbx_strand_id
1 'polypeptide(L)'
;MRWLLCLCGLIALSACSGSYREQADSLASPSGFNRRLIRTSSFVLTTYAKITHPNQPARIYIEGDGLAWVTPDEPSLNPTPPDAFTLRLTLLDPSPNVIYIARP
;
A
#
# COMPACT_ATOMS: atom_id res chain seq x y z
N MET A 1 -40.89 5.95 11.96
CA MET A 1 -40.16 4.66 11.90
C MET A 1 -39.70 4.24 10.50
N ARG A 2 -40.48 4.40 9.42
CA ARG A 2 -40.05 4.03 8.06
C ARG A 2 -38.89 4.86 7.49
N TRP A 3 -38.76 6.14 7.87
CA TRP A 3 -37.61 6.98 7.51
C TRP A 3 -36.31 6.65 8.25
N LEU A 4 -36.38 6.19 9.52
CA LEU A 4 -35.17 5.73 10.24
C LEU A 4 -34.58 4.46 9.61
N LEU A 5 -35.41 3.56 9.09
CA LEU A 5 -34.95 2.36 8.39
C LEU A 5 -34.27 2.67 7.05
N CYS A 6 -34.75 3.68 6.32
CA CYS A 6 -34.07 4.15 5.10
C CYS A 6 -32.74 4.84 5.42
N LEU A 7 -32.67 5.62 6.51
CA LEU A 7 -31.44 6.31 6.92
C LEU A 7 -30.34 5.32 7.36
N CYS A 8 -30.68 4.25 8.08
CA CYS A 8 -29.72 3.18 8.41
C CYS A 8 -29.22 2.42 7.18
N GLY A 9 -30.05 2.23 6.15
CA GLY A 9 -29.64 1.58 4.90
C GLY A 9 -28.59 2.36 4.11
N LEU A 10 -28.68 3.71 4.12
CA LEU A 10 -27.71 4.59 3.47
C LEU A 10 -26.34 4.63 4.16
N ILE A 11 -26.28 4.43 5.48
CA ILE A 11 -25.02 4.41 6.25
C ILE A 11 -24.21 3.13 5.99
N ALA A 12 -24.86 2.02 5.63
CA ALA A 12 -24.20 0.73 5.40
C ALA A 12 -23.43 0.66 4.06
N LEU A 13 -23.68 1.56 3.12
CA LEU A 13 -23.09 1.55 1.77
C LEU A 13 -21.75 2.31 1.67
N SER A 14 -21.36 3.07 2.70
CA SER A 14 -20.13 3.88 2.69
C SER A 14 -18.86 3.06 3.00
N ALA A 15 -19.00 1.82 3.45
CA ALA A 15 -17.90 1.02 4.00
C ALA A 15 -16.97 0.38 2.95
N CYS A 16 -17.31 0.41 1.66
CA CYS A 16 -16.53 -0.27 0.61
C CYS A 16 -15.51 0.61 -0.12
N SER A 17 -15.25 1.84 0.34
CA SER A 17 -14.29 2.75 -0.30
C SER A 17 -12.91 2.76 0.36
N GLY A 18 -12.40 1.56 0.72
CA GLY A 18 -11.08 1.43 1.34
C GLY A 18 -9.98 1.97 0.43
N SER A 19 -9.14 2.85 0.96
CA SER A 19 -8.03 3.41 0.20
C SER A 19 -6.94 2.36 -0.07
N TYR A 20 -6.15 2.52 -1.14
CA TYR A 20 -4.98 1.67 -1.41
C TYR A 20 -4.04 1.57 -0.20
N ARG A 21 -3.92 2.65 0.57
CA ARG A 21 -3.09 2.73 1.77
C ARG A 21 -3.62 1.82 2.88
N GLU A 22 -4.93 1.84 3.13
CA GLU A 22 -5.56 0.94 4.12
C GLU A 22 -5.44 -0.52 3.70
N GLN A 23 -5.57 -0.80 2.39
CA GLN A 23 -5.32 -2.13 1.86
C GLN A 23 -3.87 -2.56 2.11
N ALA A 24 -2.89 -1.72 1.80
CA ALA A 24 -1.47 -1.99 2.05
C ALA A 24 -1.16 -2.21 3.55
N ASP A 25 -1.75 -1.40 4.42
CA ASP A 25 -1.63 -1.55 5.88
C ASP A 25 -2.21 -2.89 6.35
N SER A 26 -3.39 -3.27 5.87
CA SER A 26 -4.02 -4.55 6.22
C SER A 26 -3.23 -5.76 5.71
N LEU A 27 -2.55 -5.64 4.56
CA LEU A 27 -1.68 -6.68 4.03
C LEU A 27 -0.40 -6.83 4.85
N ALA A 28 0.23 -5.73 5.25
CA ALA A 28 1.52 -5.76 5.92
C ALA A 28 1.45 -6.06 7.42
N SER A 29 0.39 -5.62 8.10
CA SER A 29 0.25 -5.73 9.57
C SER A 29 0.39 -7.17 10.10
N PRO A 30 -0.20 -8.21 9.48
CA PRO A 30 -0.08 -9.59 9.95
C PRO A 30 1.32 -10.21 9.75
N SER A 31 2.18 -9.61 8.91
CA SER A 31 3.43 -10.24 8.44
C SER A 31 4.68 -9.82 9.21
N GLY A 32 4.54 -9.09 10.33
CA GLY A 32 5.67 -8.55 11.09
C GLY A 32 6.39 -7.40 10.40
N PHE A 33 5.83 -6.88 9.30
CA PHE A 33 6.31 -5.68 8.64
C PHE A 33 5.78 -4.45 9.37
N ASN A 34 6.67 -3.51 9.66
CA ASN A 34 6.30 -2.24 10.29
C ASN A 34 6.28 -1.14 9.24
N ARG A 35 5.19 -0.37 9.22
CA ARG A 35 5.09 0.82 8.38
C ARG A 35 6.03 1.92 8.91
N ARG A 36 6.76 2.56 8.00
CA ARG A 36 7.61 3.72 8.27
C ARG A 36 7.40 4.78 7.21
N LEU A 37 7.63 6.03 7.59
CA LEU A 37 7.61 7.17 6.69
C LEU A 37 9.04 7.71 6.58
N ILE A 38 9.56 7.78 5.36
CA ILE A 38 10.87 8.36 5.06
C ILE A 38 10.63 9.70 4.38
N ARG A 39 10.98 10.79 5.05
CA ARG A 39 10.91 12.13 4.46
C ARG A 39 12.12 12.34 3.55
N THR A 40 11.88 12.67 2.29
CA THR A 40 12.90 13.12 1.33
C THR A 40 12.87 14.65 1.24
N SER A 41 13.67 15.23 0.35
CA SER A 41 13.66 16.68 0.12
C SER A 41 12.37 17.18 -0.53
N SER A 42 11.70 16.36 -1.35
CA SER A 42 10.56 16.77 -2.16
C SER A 42 9.27 15.99 -1.89
N PHE A 43 9.34 14.82 -1.26
CA PHE A 43 8.16 13.99 -0.98
C PHE A 43 8.38 13.07 0.23
N VAL A 44 7.35 12.30 0.58
CA VAL A 44 7.41 11.31 1.67
C VAL A 44 7.21 9.93 1.10
N LEU A 45 8.16 9.03 1.33
CA LEU A 45 8.02 7.62 0.99
C LEU A 45 7.33 6.89 2.13
N THR A 46 6.30 6.11 1.79
CA THR A 46 5.79 5.08 2.70
C THR A 46 6.60 3.80 2.47
N THR A 47 7.10 3.21 3.55
CA THR A 47 7.83 1.94 3.49
C THR A 47 7.25 0.94 4.48
N TYR A 48 7.39 -0.33 4.17
CA TYR A 48 7.07 -1.43 5.07
C TYR A 48 8.32 -2.28 5.22
N ALA A 49 8.77 -2.50 6.44
CA ALA A 49 10.04 -3.17 6.70
C ALA A 49 9.93 -4.24 7.78
N LYS A 50 10.53 -5.40 7.50
CA LYS A 50 10.82 -6.47 8.46
C LYS A 50 12.34 -6.59 8.55
N ILE A 51 12.93 -6.13 9.65
CA ILE A 51 14.38 -6.17 9.90
C ILE A 51 14.61 -6.96 11.18
N THR A 52 15.15 -8.16 11.05
CA THR A 52 15.43 -9.05 12.19
C THR A 52 16.92 -9.20 12.47
N HIS A 53 17.79 -9.01 11.46
CA HIS A 53 19.23 -9.18 11.59
C HIS A 53 19.98 -8.00 10.94
N PRO A 54 20.08 -6.84 11.60
CA PRO A 54 20.60 -5.60 10.98
C PRO A 54 21.97 -5.69 10.30
N ASN A 55 22.79 -6.68 10.65
CA ASN A 55 24.13 -6.90 10.09
C ASN A 55 24.15 -7.81 8.85
N GLN A 56 22.99 -8.27 8.37
CA GLN A 56 22.85 -9.09 7.16
C GLN A 56 22.32 -8.27 5.97
N PRO A 57 22.52 -8.74 4.72
CA PRO A 57 21.99 -8.05 3.55
C PRO A 57 20.48 -7.79 3.63
N ALA A 58 20.05 -6.65 3.11
CA ALA A 58 18.63 -6.31 2.94
C ALA A 58 18.19 -6.54 1.50
N ARG A 59 16.98 -7.08 1.32
CA ARG A 59 16.30 -7.13 0.03
C ARG A 59 15.30 -6.00 -0.06
N ILE A 60 15.44 -5.18 -1.09
CA ILE A 60 14.65 -3.96 -1.27
C ILE A 60 13.77 -4.15 -2.51
N TYR A 61 12.47 -4.02 -2.30
CA TYR A 61 11.45 -4.03 -3.32
C TYR A 61 10.93 -2.61 -3.51
N ILE A 62 10.99 -2.12 -4.74
CA ILE A 62 10.51 -0.77 -5.08
C ILE A 62 9.23 -0.94 -5.90
N GLU A 63 8.16 -0.28 -5.47
CA GLU A 63 6.92 -0.24 -6.24
C GLU A 63 7.17 0.47 -7.57
N GLY A 64 6.68 -0.13 -8.66
CA GLY A 64 6.78 0.46 -9.99
C GLY A 64 5.79 1.60 -10.19
N ASP A 65 5.73 2.11 -11.42
CA ASP A 65 4.92 3.29 -11.74
C ASP A 65 3.39 3.03 -11.74
N GLY A 66 2.97 1.77 -11.57
CA GLY A 66 1.57 1.38 -11.52
C GLY A 66 0.84 1.63 -12.84
N LEU A 67 -0.34 2.23 -12.77
CA LEU A 67 -1.08 2.67 -13.95
C LEU A 67 -0.56 4.03 -14.42
N ALA A 68 0.72 4.11 -14.80
CA ALA A 68 1.36 5.39 -15.14
C ALA A 68 0.67 6.12 -16.32
N TRP A 69 0.15 5.36 -17.27
CA TRP A 69 -0.45 5.81 -18.53
C TRP A 69 -1.74 5.05 -18.78
N VAL A 70 -2.83 5.76 -19.09
CA VAL A 70 -4.12 5.16 -19.46
C VAL A 70 -4.12 4.80 -20.95
N THR A 71 -3.52 5.66 -21.76
CA THR A 71 -3.16 5.43 -23.16
C THR A 71 -1.70 5.83 -23.37
N PRO A 72 -1.05 5.51 -24.50
CA PRO A 72 0.34 5.90 -24.76
C PRO A 72 0.62 7.41 -24.67
N ASP A 73 -0.40 8.25 -24.78
CA ASP A 73 -0.35 9.71 -24.78
C ASP A 73 -1.11 10.37 -23.61
N GLU A 74 -1.85 9.60 -22.80
CA GLU A 74 -2.61 10.09 -21.66
C GLU A 74 -2.02 9.60 -20.33
N PRO A 75 -1.36 10.46 -19.53
CA PRO A 75 -0.88 10.10 -18.20
C PRO A 75 -2.05 9.89 -17.24
N SER A 76 -1.96 8.90 -16.36
CA SER A 76 -3.02 8.66 -15.38
C SER A 76 -3.07 9.73 -14.30
N LEU A 77 -4.28 10.18 -13.97
CA LEU A 77 -4.54 11.06 -12.83
C LEU A 77 -4.36 10.33 -11.49
N ASN A 78 -4.50 9.01 -11.48
CA ASN A 78 -4.20 8.17 -10.33
C ASN A 78 -3.36 6.97 -10.78
N PRO A 79 -2.03 7.12 -10.82
CA PRO A 79 -1.15 6.05 -11.25
C PRO A 79 -0.97 4.93 -10.22
N THR A 80 -1.74 4.95 -9.11
CA THR A 80 -1.67 3.90 -8.09
C THR A 80 -1.98 2.54 -8.73
N PRO A 81 -1.14 1.52 -8.49
CA PRO A 81 -1.39 0.18 -9.02
C PRO A 81 -2.80 -0.33 -8.65
N PRO A 82 -3.53 -0.95 -9.58
CA PRO A 82 -4.84 -1.56 -9.27
C PRO A 82 -4.72 -2.79 -8.37
N ASP A 83 -3.54 -3.41 -8.30
CA ASP A 83 -3.18 -4.46 -7.34
C ASP A 83 -1.83 -4.17 -6.69
N ALA A 84 -1.71 -4.51 -5.41
CA ALA A 84 -0.51 -4.35 -4.60
C ALA A 84 0.50 -5.50 -4.86
N PHE A 85 0.76 -5.86 -6.11
CA PHE A 85 1.56 -7.03 -6.49
C PHE A 85 2.95 -7.04 -5.84
N THR A 86 3.70 -5.94 -5.96
CA THR A 86 5.06 -5.84 -5.39
C THR A 86 5.04 -5.97 -3.87
N LEU A 87 4.04 -5.38 -3.20
CA LEU A 87 3.88 -5.54 -1.76
C LEU A 87 3.61 -6.99 -1.41
N ARG A 88 2.66 -7.67 -2.09
CA ARG A 88 2.38 -9.10 -1.87
C ARG A 88 3.62 -9.96 -2.06
N LEU A 89 4.39 -9.73 -3.13
CA LEU A 89 5.66 -10.41 -3.38
C LEU A 89 6.66 -10.18 -2.24
N THR A 90 6.77 -8.94 -1.76
CA THR A 90 7.65 -8.57 -0.65
C THR A 90 7.30 -9.32 0.64
N LEU A 91 6.00 -9.43 0.95
CA LEU A 91 5.53 -10.10 2.16
C LEU A 91 5.80 -11.61 2.16
N LEU A 92 5.99 -12.21 0.97
CA LEU A 92 6.36 -13.62 0.80
C LEU A 92 7.86 -13.89 0.96
N ASP A 93 8.73 -12.87 1.01
CA ASP A 93 10.17 -13.08 1.12
C ASP A 93 10.55 -13.56 2.55
N PRO A 94 11.13 -14.77 2.69
CA PRO A 94 11.49 -15.33 3.99
C PRO A 94 12.76 -14.71 4.59
N SER A 95 13.46 -13.84 3.85
CA SER A 95 14.72 -13.25 4.29
C SER A 95 14.59 -12.45 5.58
N PRO A 96 15.69 -12.35 6.35
CA PRO A 96 15.66 -11.69 7.66
C PRO A 96 15.43 -10.18 7.57
N ASN A 97 15.88 -9.55 6.47
CA ASN A 97 15.78 -8.11 6.24
C ASN A 97 15.13 -7.86 4.88
N VAL A 98 13.88 -7.41 4.91
CA VAL A 98 13.09 -7.15 3.71
C VAL A 98 12.41 -5.79 3.85
N ILE A 99 12.53 -4.96 2.81
CA ILE A 99 11.99 -3.61 2.77
C ILE A 99 11.21 -3.44 1.48
N TYR A 100 9.96 -3.02 1.59
CA TYR A 100 9.18 -2.51 0.46
C TYR A 100 9.08 -0.99 0.55
N ILE A 101 9.24 -0.33 -0.60
CA ILE A 101 9.14 1.12 -0.77
C ILE A 101 7.98 1.40 -1.73
N ALA A 102 6.93 2.03 -1.22
CA ALA A 102 5.80 2.46 -2.03
C ALA A 102 6.18 3.69 -2.86
N ARG A 103 5.39 3.94 -3.91
CA ARG A 103 5.46 5.21 -4.63
C ARG A 103 5.11 6.42 -3.72
N PRO A 104 5.67 7.61 -3.98
CA PRO A 104 5.37 8.83 -3.23
C PRO A 104 3.90 9.28 -3.33
#